data_AF-A0A0C1D0G8-F1
#
_entry.id   AF-A0A0C1D0G8-F1
#
_cell.length_a   1.000
_cell.length_b   1.000
_cell.length_c   1.000
_cell.angle_alpha   90.00
_cell.angle_beta   90.00
_cell.angle_gamma   90.00
#
_symmetry.space_group_name_H-M   'P 1'
#
loop_
_entity.id
_entity.type
_entity.pdbx_description
1 polymer ?
#
loop_
_entity_poly.entity_id
_entity_poly.type
_entity_poly.pdbx_seq_one_letter_code
_entity_poly.pdbx_strand_id
1 'polypeptide(L)'
;MKITTLSMLIGGAIFTVSCTTTKNYKINSKSGTNTQGTADFIQKGKNVKMDLNVYKLTPGIHAVHIHEKGDCSATDGSSAGGHWNPSKNDHGKWGSEHFHMGDIGNLVAGKDGTARLIFNTDKWCIGCKDESKNIIGKTIIIHAGQDDFHTQPTGNAGGRVGCVEIK
;
A
#
# COMPACT_ATOMS: atom_id res chain seq x y z
N MET A 1 67.51 16.43 14.97
CA MET A 1 66.83 16.20 13.68
C MET A 1 65.44 15.67 13.99
N LYS A 2 64.40 16.52 13.94
CA LYS A 2 63.02 16.14 14.31
C LYS A 2 62.27 15.74 13.04
N ILE A 3 61.86 14.48 12.95
CA ILE A 3 61.08 13.95 11.83
C ILE A 3 59.61 14.18 12.17
N THR A 4 58.93 15.02 11.39
CA THR A 4 57.51 15.32 11.54
C THR A 4 56.73 14.42 10.61
N THR A 5 56.02 13.43 11.16
CA THR A 5 55.19 12.50 10.39
C THR A 5 53.87 13.20 10.03
N LEU A 6 53.65 13.45 8.74
CA LEU A 6 52.42 14.04 8.21
C LEU A 6 51.41 12.93 7.92
N SER A 7 50.43 12.75 8.80
CA SER A 7 49.31 11.82 8.59
C SER A 7 48.30 12.45 7.62
N MET A 8 48.22 11.89 6.41
CA MET A 8 47.25 12.29 5.39
C MET A 8 45.92 11.56 5.66
N LEU A 9 44.94 12.27 6.21
CA LEU A 9 43.56 11.79 6.35
C LEU A 9 42.88 11.81 4.98
N ILE A 10 42.77 10.65 4.35
CA ILE A 10 41.96 10.47 3.13
C ILE A 10 40.50 10.43 3.54
N GLY A 11 39.83 11.58 3.43
CA GLY A 11 38.38 11.70 3.58
C GLY A 11 37.67 11.05 2.38
N GLY A 12 37.39 9.75 2.47
CA GLY A 12 36.57 9.05 1.50
C GLY A 12 35.12 9.54 1.58
N ALA A 13 34.66 10.23 0.54
CA ALA A 13 33.25 10.58 0.40
C ALA A 13 32.42 9.30 0.23
N ILE A 14 31.65 8.93 1.26
CA ILE A 14 30.71 7.82 1.20
C ILE A 14 29.51 8.28 0.37
N PHE A 15 29.52 7.95 -0.93
CA PHE A 15 28.34 8.12 -1.78
C PHE A 15 27.28 7.08 -1.38
N THR A 16 26.25 7.52 -0.67
CA THR A 16 25.09 6.67 -0.39
C THR A 16 24.30 6.48 -1.68
N VAL A 17 24.49 5.33 -2.34
CA VAL A 17 23.63 4.92 -3.45
C VAL A 17 22.24 4.65 -2.89
N SER A 18 21.29 5.55 -3.15
CA SER A 18 19.90 5.34 -2.76
C SER A 18 19.29 4.30 -3.70
N CYS A 19 19.23 3.05 -3.24
CA CYS A 19 18.61 1.97 -3.99
C CYS A 19 17.10 2.27 -4.16
N THR A 20 16.61 2.17 -5.39
CA THR A 20 15.18 2.29 -5.71
C THR A 20 14.61 0.90 -5.90
N THR A 21 13.58 0.56 -5.12
CA THR A 21 12.83 -0.70 -5.28
C THR A 21 11.56 -0.44 -6.05
N THR A 22 11.26 -1.26 -7.06
CA THR A 22 10.00 -1.17 -7.82
C THR A 22 9.32 -2.54 -7.85
N LYS A 23 8.00 -2.55 -7.67
CA LYS A 23 7.15 -3.75 -7.75
C LYS A 23 5.87 -3.41 -8.52
N ASN A 24 5.47 -4.28 -9.46
CA ASN A 24 4.22 -4.16 -10.21
C ASN A 24 3.40 -5.42 -9.97
N TYR A 25 2.11 -5.24 -9.67
CA TYR A 25 1.18 -6.35 -9.46
C TYR A 25 -0.13 -6.09 -10.21
N LYS A 26 -0.78 -7.17 -10.63
CA LYS A 26 -2.09 -7.13 -11.29
C LYS A 26 -3.22 -7.27 -10.28
N ILE A 27 -4.35 -6.63 -10.58
CA ILE A 27 -5.60 -6.80 -9.84
C ILE A 27 -6.27 -8.11 -10.27
N ASN A 28 -6.61 -8.94 -9.29
CA ASN A 28 -7.54 -10.05 -9.44
C ASN A 28 -8.95 -9.56 -9.12
N SER A 29 -9.89 -9.76 -10.03
CA SER A 29 -11.29 -9.42 -9.76
C SER A 29 -11.87 -10.30 -8.65
N LYS A 30 -12.83 -9.74 -7.91
CA LYS A 30 -13.52 -10.40 -6.81
C LYS A 30 -15.03 -10.24 -6.89
N SER A 31 -15.74 -11.12 -6.21
CA SER A 31 -17.20 -11.10 -6.07
C SER A 31 -17.92 -11.08 -7.43
N GLY A 32 -17.42 -11.83 -8.41
CA GLY A 32 -18.01 -11.92 -9.76
C GLY A 32 -17.85 -10.67 -10.62
N THR A 33 -17.05 -9.68 -10.19
CA THR A 33 -16.81 -8.45 -10.96
C THR A 33 -15.78 -8.69 -12.09
N ASN A 34 -15.63 -7.66 -12.93
CA ASN A 34 -14.60 -7.61 -13.96
C ASN A 34 -13.47 -6.62 -13.64
N THR A 35 -13.34 -6.18 -12.38
CA THR A 35 -12.34 -5.21 -11.91
C THR A 35 -10.94 -5.66 -12.30
N GLN A 36 -10.21 -4.80 -13.00
CA GLN A 36 -8.89 -5.08 -13.55
C GLN A 36 -7.99 -3.87 -13.40
N GLY A 37 -6.68 -4.06 -13.55
CA GLY A 37 -5.70 -2.98 -13.40
C GLY A 37 -4.40 -3.43 -12.76
N THR A 38 -3.64 -2.45 -12.29
CA THR A 38 -2.33 -2.65 -11.66
C THR A 38 -2.17 -1.82 -10.40
N ALA A 39 -1.36 -2.33 -9.48
CA ALA A 39 -0.81 -1.57 -8.37
C ALA A 39 0.71 -1.56 -8.50
N ASP A 40 1.27 -0.36 -8.70
CA ASP A 40 2.70 -0.12 -8.81
C ASP A 40 3.24 0.48 -7.51
N PHE A 41 4.29 -0.11 -6.97
CA PHE A 41 4.99 0.39 -5.79
C PHE A 41 6.40 0.79 -6.14
N ILE A 42 6.80 1.99 -5.71
CA ILE A 42 8.16 2.49 -5.87
C ILE A 42 8.64 2.99 -4.51
N GLN A 43 9.72 2.42 -4.00
CA GLN A 43 10.38 2.90 -2.80
C GLN A 43 11.67 3.63 -3.14
N LYS A 44 11.82 4.87 -2.66
CA LYS A 44 13.04 5.67 -2.71
C LYS A 44 13.40 6.12 -1.29
N GLY A 45 14.48 5.57 -0.74
CA GLY A 45 14.82 5.76 0.67
C GLY A 45 13.70 5.26 1.58
N LYS A 46 13.15 6.13 2.42
CA LYS A 46 12.04 5.81 3.33
C LYS A 46 10.65 5.97 2.72
N ASN A 47 10.54 6.63 1.57
CA ASN A 47 9.24 6.92 0.96
C ASN A 47 8.82 5.81 0.02
N VAL A 48 7.62 5.28 0.21
CA VAL A 48 6.93 4.36 -0.68
C VAL A 48 5.81 5.13 -1.38
N LYS A 49 5.81 5.07 -2.71
CA LYS A 49 4.70 5.51 -3.56
C LYS A 49 3.93 4.28 -4.06
N MET A 50 2.62 4.30 -3.90
CA MET A 50 1.69 3.42 -4.62
C MET A 50 1.03 4.20 -5.76
N ASP A 51 0.91 3.60 -6.93
CA ASP A 51 0.14 4.07 -8.08
C ASP A 51 -0.82 2.97 -8.50
N LEU A 52 -2.08 3.09 -8.06
CA LEU A 52 -3.15 2.15 -8.32
C LEU A 52 -3.96 2.63 -9.52
N ASN A 53 -3.92 1.87 -10.61
CA ASN A 53 -4.66 2.15 -11.83
C ASN A 53 -5.69 1.04 -12.03
N VAL A 54 -6.97 1.41 -12.07
CA VAL A 54 -8.09 0.46 -12.09
C VAL A 54 -9.02 0.78 -13.23
N TYR A 55 -9.58 -0.26 -13.86
CA TYR A 55 -10.61 -0.15 -14.88
C TYR A 55 -11.68 -1.23 -14.68
N LYS A 56 -12.85 -1.03 -15.30
CA LYS A 56 -14.06 -1.86 -15.15
C LYS A 56 -14.63 -1.87 -13.72
N LEU A 57 -14.45 -0.78 -12.97
CA LEU A 57 -15.23 -0.52 -11.78
C LEU A 57 -16.64 -0.04 -12.15
N THR A 58 -17.57 -0.14 -11.21
CA THR A 58 -18.79 0.65 -11.27
C THR A 58 -18.44 2.14 -11.10
N PRO A 59 -19.14 3.08 -11.75
CA PRO A 59 -18.94 4.50 -11.46
C PRO A 59 -19.26 4.80 -9.99
N GLY A 60 -18.41 5.60 -9.32
CA GLY A 60 -18.60 5.95 -7.91
C GLY A 60 -17.32 5.91 -7.09
N ILE A 61 -17.49 5.86 -5.76
CA ILE A 61 -16.39 5.88 -4.79
C ILE A 61 -16.18 4.48 -4.24
N HIS A 62 -14.92 4.04 -4.22
CA HIS A 62 -14.49 2.72 -3.78
C HIS A 62 -13.38 2.87 -2.74
N ALA A 63 -13.54 2.28 -1.56
CA ALA A 63 -12.47 2.24 -0.56
C ALA A 63 -11.30 1.37 -1.03
N VAL A 64 -10.10 1.72 -0.59
CA VAL A 64 -8.87 0.98 -0.84
C VAL A 64 -8.15 0.79 0.48
N HIS A 65 -7.83 -0.47 0.82
CA HIS A 65 -7.11 -0.81 2.05
C HIS A 65 -6.03 -1.86 1.79
N ILE A 66 -4.97 -1.85 2.61
CA ILE A 66 -4.09 -3.02 2.74
C ILE A 66 -4.70 -4.00 3.75
N HIS A 67 -4.81 -5.26 3.34
CA HIS A 67 -5.25 -6.37 4.19
C HIS A 67 -4.08 -7.27 4.60
N GLU A 68 -4.25 -7.93 5.74
CA GLU A 68 -3.15 -8.55 6.49
C GLU A 68 -2.53 -9.80 5.84
N LYS A 69 -3.23 -10.45 4.90
CA LYS A 69 -2.77 -11.67 4.23
C LYS A 69 -2.54 -11.45 2.75
N GLY A 70 -1.40 -11.91 2.26
CA GLY A 70 -0.97 -11.97 0.86
C GLY A 70 -1.73 -13.00 0.02
N ASP A 71 -3.03 -13.15 0.23
CA ASP A 71 -3.85 -14.25 -0.28
C ASP A 71 -5.16 -13.73 -0.91
N CYS A 72 -5.23 -13.80 -2.23
CA CYS A 72 -6.43 -13.50 -3.00
C CYS A 72 -7.13 -14.77 -3.51
N SER A 73 -7.00 -15.93 -2.87
CA SER A 73 -7.58 -17.20 -3.34
C SER A 73 -9.11 -17.26 -3.25
N ALA A 74 -9.72 -16.63 -2.24
CA ALA A 74 -11.16 -16.62 -2.10
C ALA A 74 -11.83 -15.82 -3.24
N THR A 75 -12.97 -16.32 -3.72
CA THR A 75 -13.72 -15.71 -4.83
C THR A 75 -14.28 -14.34 -4.45
N ASP A 76 -14.69 -14.16 -3.19
CA ASP A 76 -15.15 -12.90 -2.60
C ASP A 76 -14.02 -12.06 -1.99
N GLY A 77 -12.78 -12.55 -2.05
CA GLY A 77 -11.59 -11.89 -1.50
C GLY A 77 -11.43 -11.99 0.01
N SER A 78 -12.26 -12.77 0.72
CA SER A 78 -12.19 -12.95 2.19
C SER A 78 -10.86 -13.54 2.69
N SER A 79 -10.17 -14.33 1.86
CA SER A 79 -8.85 -14.92 2.16
C SER A 79 -7.77 -13.89 2.54
N ALA A 80 -7.93 -12.64 2.11
CA ALA A 80 -7.03 -11.54 2.46
C ALA A 80 -7.03 -11.19 3.96
N GLY A 81 -8.01 -11.66 4.74
CA GLY A 81 -8.14 -11.35 6.16
C GLY A 81 -8.72 -9.96 6.43
N GLY A 82 -8.42 -9.39 7.60
CA GLY A 82 -8.82 -8.03 7.99
C GLY A 82 -7.87 -6.95 7.46
N HIS A 83 -8.13 -5.68 7.82
CA HIS A 83 -7.19 -4.59 7.54
C HIS A 83 -5.85 -4.88 8.22
N TRP A 84 -4.75 -4.54 7.56
CA TRP A 84 -3.43 -4.65 8.17
C TRP A 84 -3.25 -3.57 9.23
N ASN A 85 -3.28 -4.00 10.50
CA ASN A 85 -3.28 -3.13 11.66
C ASN A 85 -2.27 -3.60 12.73
N PRO A 86 -0.96 -3.44 12.50
CA PRO A 86 0.07 -3.88 13.43
C PRO A 86 0.05 -3.08 14.75
N SER A 87 -0.47 -1.85 14.74
CA SER A 87 -0.58 -0.98 15.92
C SER A 87 -1.83 -1.23 16.76
N LYS A 88 -2.79 -2.04 16.27
CA LYS A 88 -4.08 -2.31 16.95
C LYS A 88 -4.87 -1.03 17.25
N ASN A 89 -4.81 -0.06 16.35
CA ASN A 89 -5.65 1.14 16.43
C ASN A 89 -7.06 0.87 15.90
N ASP A 90 -7.99 1.76 16.20
CA ASP A 90 -9.24 1.82 15.46
C ASP A 90 -9.00 2.29 14.02
N HIS A 91 -9.88 1.85 13.12
CA HIS A 91 -9.94 2.32 11.74
C HIS A 91 -10.17 3.84 11.70
N GLY A 92 -9.55 4.51 10.74
CA GLY A 92 -9.76 5.92 10.52
C GLY A 92 -9.05 6.47 9.29
N LYS A 93 -9.19 7.77 9.06
CA LYS A 93 -8.55 8.44 7.93
C LYS A 93 -7.03 8.41 8.08
N TRP A 94 -6.31 8.11 7.00
CA TRP A 94 -4.84 8.13 7.04
C TRP A 94 -4.29 9.43 7.65
N GLY A 95 -3.47 9.29 8.70
CA GLY A 95 -2.83 10.40 9.38
C GLY A 95 -3.68 11.10 10.45
N SER A 96 -4.90 10.64 10.73
CA SER A 96 -5.63 11.05 11.95
C SER A 96 -5.05 10.41 13.21
N GLU A 97 -5.65 10.71 14.37
CA GLU A 97 -5.24 10.16 15.67
C GLU A 97 -5.27 8.62 15.70
N HIS A 98 -6.32 8.04 15.11
CA HIS A 98 -6.46 6.60 14.92
C HIS A 98 -6.62 6.28 13.43
N PHE A 99 -5.89 5.27 12.98
CA PHE A 99 -6.00 4.64 11.66
C PHE A 99 -5.19 3.34 11.66
N HIS A 100 -5.57 2.39 10.80
CA HIS A 100 -4.78 1.20 10.52
C HIS A 100 -3.62 1.53 9.57
N MET A 101 -2.51 0.78 9.64
CA MET A 101 -1.41 0.93 8.68
C MET A 101 -1.82 0.59 7.24
N GLY A 102 -2.97 -0.07 7.06
CA GLY A 102 -3.59 -0.32 5.76
C GLY A 102 -4.67 0.66 5.31
N ASP A 103 -5.05 1.67 6.09
CA ASP A 103 -6.13 2.59 5.69
C ASP A 103 -5.64 3.61 4.65
N ILE A 104 -5.92 3.41 3.36
CA ILE A 104 -5.43 4.30 2.28
C ILE A 104 -6.47 5.37 1.96
N GLY A 105 -7.73 4.95 1.85
CA GLY A 105 -8.90 5.79 1.65
C GLY A 105 -9.61 5.55 0.32
N ASN A 106 -10.14 6.61 -0.29
CA ASN A 106 -11.14 6.49 -1.36
C ASN A 106 -10.53 6.67 -2.77
N LEU A 107 -10.88 5.74 -3.67
CA LEU A 107 -10.64 5.75 -5.11
C LEU A 107 -11.92 6.18 -5.83
N VAL A 108 -11.82 7.17 -6.73
CA VAL A 108 -12.99 7.66 -7.49
C VAL A 108 -12.96 7.12 -8.90
N ALA A 109 -13.97 6.33 -9.26
CA ALA A 109 -14.17 5.79 -10.59
C ALA A 109 -15.09 6.68 -11.43
N GLY A 110 -14.63 7.01 -12.64
CA GLY A 110 -15.41 7.75 -13.63
C GLY A 110 -16.57 6.94 -14.21
N LYS A 111 -17.35 7.57 -15.09
CA LYS A 111 -18.48 6.93 -15.78
C LYS A 111 -18.08 5.75 -16.67
N ASP A 112 -16.83 5.73 -17.13
CA ASP A 112 -16.24 4.65 -17.91
C ASP A 112 -15.66 3.52 -17.03
N GLY A 113 -15.80 3.62 -15.71
CA GLY A 113 -15.27 2.66 -14.75
C GLY A 113 -13.77 2.72 -14.57
N THR A 114 -13.10 3.77 -15.03
CA THR A 114 -11.66 3.98 -14.83
C THR A 114 -11.38 4.84 -13.60
N ALA A 115 -10.29 4.53 -12.90
CA ALA A 115 -9.89 5.22 -11.68
C ALA A 115 -8.37 5.16 -11.50
N ARG A 116 -7.80 6.19 -10.86
CA ARG A 116 -6.39 6.20 -10.45
C ARG A 116 -6.23 6.81 -9.06
N LEU A 117 -5.44 6.17 -8.23
CA LEU A 117 -5.05 6.67 -6.91
C LEU A 117 -3.54 6.61 -6.75
N ILE A 118 -2.94 7.75 -6.48
CA ILE A 118 -1.53 7.86 -6.09
C ILE A 118 -1.48 8.11 -4.58
N PHE A 119 -0.74 7.27 -3.86
CA PHE A 119 -0.57 7.38 -2.42
C PHE A 119 0.91 7.36 -2.06
N ASN A 120 1.34 8.22 -1.15
CA ASN A 120 2.74 8.34 -0.74
C ASN A 120 2.83 8.29 0.78
N THR A 121 3.80 7.55 1.30
CA THR A 121 3.98 7.40 2.74
C THR A 121 5.42 7.04 3.09
N ASP A 122 5.87 7.47 4.27
CA ASP A 122 7.12 7.05 4.91
C ASP A 122 6.92 5.96 5.98
N LYS A 123 5.66 5.50 6.13
CA LYS A 123 5.26 4.50 7.13
C LYS A 123 5.33 3.06 6.61
N TRP A 124 5.42 2.88 5.29
CA TRP A 124 5.58 1.57 4.67
C TRP A 124 7.03 1.32 4.27
N CYS A 125 7.35 0.05 4.08
CA CYS A 125 8.58 -0.40 3.42
C CYS A 125 8.28 -1.63 2.54
N ILE A 126 9.14 -1.87 1.56
CA ILE A 126 9.10 -3.01 0.66
C ILE A 126 10.27 -3.93 1.01
N GLY A 127 9.98 -5.05 1.67
CA GLY A 127 10.97 -6.09 1.97
C GLY A 127 11.96 -5.72 3.07
N CYS A 128 11.64 -4.75 3.93
CA CYS A 128 12.46 -4.47 5.11
C CYS A 128 12.12 -5.44 6.26
N LYS A 129 13.01 -5.52 7.26
CA LYS A 129 12.86 -6.42 8.42
C LYS A 129 11.75 -6.00 9.41
N ASP A 130 11.28 -4.75 9.33
CA ASP A 130 10.24 -4.24 10.22
C ASP A 130 8.86 -4.65 9.69
N GLU A 131 8.33 -5.75 10.21
CA GLU A 131 7.03 -6.31 9.81
C GLU A 131 5.84 -5.37 10.10
N SER A 132 6.01 -4.37 10.98
CA SER A 132 4.99 -3.34 11.20
C SER A 132 4.90 -2.32 10.05
N LYS A 133 5.87 -2.34 9.13
CA LYS A 133 5.96 -1.48 7.94
C LYS A 133 6.01 -2.26 6.63
N ASN A 134 6.41 -3.53 6.67
CA ASN A 134 6.64 -4.34 5.48
C ASN A 134 5.33 -4.74 4.82
N ILE A 135 5.08 -4.20 3.63
CA ILE A 135 3.88 -4.49 2.84
C ILE A 135 3.98 -5.82 2.07
N ILE A 136 5.15 -6.46 2.03
CA ILE A 136 5.31 -7.78 1.41
C ILE A 136 4.51 -8.82 2.22
N GLY A 137 3.86 -9.73 1.51
CA GLY A 137 2.96 -10.74 2.10
C GLY A 137 1.61 -10.17 2.55
N LYS A 138 1.24 -8.97 2.10
CA LYS A 138 -0.07 -8.33 2.32
C LYS A 138 -0.85 -8.23 1.00
N THR A 139 -2.08 -7.74 1.05
CA THR A 139 -2.90 -7.50 -0.15
C THR A 139 -3.42 -6.07 -0.21
N ILE A 140 -3.64 -5.54 -1.41
CA ILE A 140 -4.57 -4.40 -1.59
C ILE A 140 -5.96 -4.97 -1.85
N ILE A 141 -6.97 -4.46 -1.15
CA ILE A 141 -8.38 -4.69 -1.44
C ILE A 141 -9.00 -3.39 -1.95
N ILE A 142 -9.75 -3.51 -3.05
CA ILE A 142 -10.66 -2.47 -3.53
C ILE A 142 -12.07 -2.92 -3.13
N HIS A 143 -12.78 -2.06 -2.42
CA HIS A 143 -14.13 -2.34 -1.93
C HIS A 143 -15.21 -1.86 -2.90
N ALA A 144 -16.44 -2.35 -2.71
CA ALA A 144 -17.60 -2.01 -3.53
C ALA A 144 -18.13 -0.60 -3.24
N GLY A 145 -17.99 -0.13 -1.99
CA GLY A 145 -18.48 1.16 -1.54
C GLY A 145 -17.38 2.07 -0.98
N GLN A 146 -17.82 3.24 -0.54
CA GLN A 146 -16.99 4.29 0.03
C GLN A 146 -16.55 3.95 1.46
N ASP A 147 -15.33 4.38 1.81
CA ASP A 147 -14.86 4.49 3.18
C ASP A 147 -15.42 5.77 3.85
N ASP A 148 -16.14 5.61 4.96
CA ASP A 148 -16.63 6.72 5.80
C ASP A 148 -15.62 7.23 6.84
N PHE A 149 -14.46 6.58 6.95
CA PHE A 149 -13.34 6.86 7.84
C PHE A 149 -13.64 6.75 9.34
N HIS A 150 -14.75 6.13 9.73
CA HIS A 150 -15.17 6.08 11.13
C HIS A 150 -15.71 4.71 11.56
N THR A 151 -16.56 4.10 10.74
CA THR A 151 -17.24 2.86 11.09
C THR A 151 -16.24 1.73 11.27
N GLN A 152 -16.24 1.08 12.43
CA GLN A 152 -15.36 -0.04 12.68
C GLN A 152 -15.88 -1.35 12.06
N PRO A 153 -14.99 -2.25 11.60
CA PRO A 153 -13.54 -2.08 11.48
C PRO A 153 -13.10 -1.61 10.08
N THR A 154 -14.03 -1.28 9.17
CA THR A 154 -13.71 -1.17 7.73
C THR A 154 -14.34 0.04 7.01
N GLY A 155 -14.78 1.05 7.75
CA GLY A 155 -15.33 2.28 7.18
C GLY A 155 -16.64 2.09 6.40
N ASN A 156 -17.41 1.04 6.72
CA ASN A 156 -18.63 0.65 6.01
C ASN A 156 -18.44 0.44 4.48
N ALA A 157 -17.23 0.07 4.05
CA ALA A 157 -16.86 -0.02 2.64
C ALA A 157 -17.54 -1.15 1.84
N GLY A 158 -18.23 -2.08 2.50
CA GLY A 158 -18.94 -3.18 1.84
C GLY A 158 -18.03 -4.26 1.25
N GLY A 159 -18.56 -4.99 0.26
CA GLY A 159 -17.89 -6.16 -0.34
C GLY A 159 -16.58 -5.83 -1.06
N ARG A 160 -15.81 -6.87 -1.43
CA ARG A 160 -14.49 -6.71 -2.08
C ARG A 160 -14.62 -6.97 -3.57
N VAL A 161 -14.20 -6.03 -4.40
CA VAL A 161 -14.35 -6.07 -5.87
C VAL A 161 -13.02 -6.27 -6.60
N GLY A 162 -11.90 -5.99 -5.95
CA GLY A 162 -10.56 -6.24 -6.49
C GLY A 162 -9.59 -6.63 -5.37
N CYS A 163 -8.60 -7.45 -5.71
CA CYS A 163 -7.57 -7.92 -4.78
C CYS A 163 -6.21 -8.00 -5.47
N VAL A 164 -5.15 -7.50 -4.83
CA VAL A 164 -3.77 -7.55 -5.34
C VAL A 164 -2.89 -8.19 -4.28
N GLU A 165 -2.18 -9.26 -4.61
CA GLU A 165 -1.18 -9.86 -3.71
C GLU A 165 0.16 -9.13 -3.85
N ILE A 166 0.72 -8.66 -2.74
CA ILE A 166 2.01 -7.95 -2.70
C ILE A 166 3.10 -8.98 -2.33
N LYS A 167 3.76 -9.56 -3.33
CA LYS A 167 4.76 -10.65 -3.18
C LYS A 167 6.19 -10.22 -3.53
#